data_AF-A0A4R5P342-F1
#
_entry.id   AF-A0A4R5P342-F1
#
_cell.length_a   1.000
_cell.length_b   1.000
_cell.length_c   1.000
_cell.angle_alpha   90.00
_cell.angle_beta   90.00
_cell.angle_gamma   90.00
#
_symmetry.space_group_name_H-M   'P 1'
#
loop_
_entity.id
_entity.type
_entity.pdbx_description
1 polymer ?
#
loop_
_entity_poly.entity_id
_entity_poly.type
_entity_poly.pdbx_seq_one_letter_code
_entity_poly.pdbx_strand_id
1 'polypeptide(L)'
;MEQHKGKIVEIAIRKSGYQMKALAEKLGIARNTLYTKIREAELDDAFIIKISNIIHYDFSTEFPHLNKYDTAPNPNPDITTYNELGPYRKPGPTNPDFIQLQELNKKYLILLEDYNNLLKILILLANNNDLVGIKKEITEFLAEEEDE
;
A
#
# COMPACT_ATOMS: atom_id res chain seq x y z
N MET A 1 -31.66 12.42 5.41
CA MET A 1 -30.88 12.31 6.66
C MET A 1 -29.53 12.93 6.36
N GLU A 2 -29.18 13.99 7.08
CA GLU A 2 -27.91 14.70 6.91
C GLU A 2 -26.78 13.76 7.34
N GLN A 3 -25.98 13.31 6.38
CA GLN A 3 -24.93 12.33 6.60
C GLN A 3 -23.78 13.05 7.29
N HIS A 4 -23.59 12.81 8.59
CA HIS A 4 -22.53 13.46 9.36
C HIS A 4 -21.15 12.99 8.86
N LYS A 5 -20.57 13.72 7.89
CA LYS A 5 -19.35 13.34 7.17
C LYS A 5 -18.18 13.14 8.14
N GLY A 6 -18.06 14.03 9.12
CA GLY A 6 -17.03 13.95 10.16
C GLY A 6 -17.00 12.63 10.93
N LYS A 7 -18.16 12.09 11.32
CA LYS A 7 -18.27 10.82 12.08
C LYS A 7 -17.86 9.62 11.23
N ILE A 8 -18.13 9.64 9.93
CA ILE A 8 -17.72 8.59 9.00
C ILE A 8 -16.19 8.59 8.86
N VAL A 9 -15.60 9.78 8.69
CA VAL A 9 -14.15 9.94 8.60
C VAL A 9 -13.46 9.51 9.89
N GLU A 10 -14.02 9.83 11.05
CA GLU A 10 -13.50 9.40 12.36
C GLU A 10 -13.47 7.86 12.48
N ILE A 11 -14.55 7.20 12.08
CA ILE A 11 -14.64 5.73 12.09
C ILE A 11 -13.61 5.13 11.14
N ALA A 12 -13.42 5.70 9.95
CA ALA A 12 -12.43 5.24 8.98
C ALA A 12 -11.00 5.39 9.51
N ILE A 13 -10.66 6.55 10.10
CA ILE A 13 -9.35 6.77 10.73
C ILE A 13 -9.10 5.72 11.82
N ARG A 14 -10.08 5.46 12.69
CA ARG A 14 -9.95 4.46 13.75
C ARG A 14 -9.78 3.04 13.20
N LYS A 15 -10.51 2.67 12.14
CA LYS A 15 -10.39 1.36 11.48
C LYS A 15 -9.04 1.18 10.78
N SER A 16 -8.48 2.24 10.21
CA SER A 16 -7.18 2.22 9.55
C SER A 16 -5.99 2.05 10.52
N GLY A 17 -6.21 2.23 11.83
CA GLY A 17 -5.15 2.17 12.84
C GLY A 17 -4.24 3.41 12.87
N TYR A 18 -4.55 4.45 12.08
CA TYR A 18 -3.77 5.68 12.08
C TYR A 18 -3.92 6.47 13.39
N GLN A 19 -2.79 6.94 13.93
CA GLN A 19 -2.81 7.84 15.07
C GLN A 19 -3.19 9.26 14.63
N MET A 20 -4.11 9.89 15.37
CA MET A 20 -4.58 11.25 15.07
C MET A 20 -3.45 12.29 15.07
N LYS A 21 -2.42 12.07 15.90
CA LYS A 21 -1.21 12.91 15.91
C LYS A 21 -0.45 12.84 14.58
N ALA A 22 -0.18 11.63 14.09
CA ALA A 22 0.53 11.42 12.82
C ALA A 22 -0.29 11.94 11.63
N LEU A 23 -1.61 11.82 11.67
CA LEU A 23 -2.49 12.37 10.65
C LEU A 23 -2.44 13.90 10.61
N ALA A 24 -2.48 14.56 11.78
CA ALA A 24 -2.38 16.02 11.87
C ALA A 24 -1.03 16.55 11.34
N GLU A 25 0.06 15.86 11.67
CA GLU A 25 1.41 16.19 11.18
C GLU A 25 1.49 16.07 9.64
N LYS A 26 0.97 14.97 9.07
CA LYS A 26 0.92 14.78 7.61
C LYS A 26 0.02 15.78 6.89
N LEU A 27 -1.04 16.24 7.55
CA LEU A 27 -1.93 17.28 7.02
C LEU A 27 -1.38 18.71 7.19
N GLY A 28 -0.29 18.89 7.95
CA GLY A 28 0.28 20.21 8.22
C GLY A 28 -0.61 21.10 9.09
N ILE A 29 -1.48 20.52 9.92
CA ILE A 29 -2.41 21.26 10.79
C ILE A 29 -2.22 20.89 12.25
N ALA A 30 -2.65 21.79 13.16
CA ALA A 30 -2.64 21.48 14.58
C ALA A 30 -3.63 20.36 14.92
N ARG A 31 -3.27 19.49 15.88
CA ARG A 31 -4.13 18.40 16.36
C ARG A 31 -5.52 18.87 16.77
N ASN A 32 -5.60 19.99 17.48
CA ASN A 32 -6.87 20.57 17.93
C ASN A 32 -7.77 20.95 16.73
N THR A 33 -7.18 21.49 15.66
CA THR A 33 -7.88 21.82 14.41
C THR A 33 -8.41 20.58 13.73
N LEU A 34 -7.65 19.48 13.72
CA LEU A 34 -8.10 18.20 13.17
C LEU A 34 -9.30 17.64 13.95
N TYR A 35 -9.24 17.63 15.29
CA TYR A 35 -10.37 17.20 16.12
C TYR A 35 -11.60 18.07 15.93
N THR A 36 -11.43 19.38 15.84
CA THR A 36 -12.53 20.34 15.63
C THR A 36 -13.21 20.08 14.29
N LYS A 37 -12.42 19.97 13.21
CA LYS A 37 -12.94 19.66 11.86
C LYS A 37 -13.69 18.35 11.83
N ILE A 38 -13.11 17.25 12.33
CA ILE A 38 -13.76 15.92 12.29
C ILE A 38 -15.08 15.90 13.08
N ARG A 39 -15.26 16.78 14.06
CA ARG A 39 -16.51 16.89 14.83
C ARG A 39 -17.60 17.68 14.10
N GLU A 40 -17.28 18.41 13.04
CA GLU A 40 -18.26 19.15 12.23
C GLU A 40 -19.10 18.18 11.36
N ALA A 41 -20.38 18.50 11.18
CA ALA A 41 -21.31 17.69 10.40
C ALA A 41 -20.96 17.72 8.90
N GLU A 42 -20.62 18.91 8.42
CA GLU A 42 -20.14 19.16 7.06
C GLU A 42 -18.62 19.22 7.05
N LEU A 43 -18.02 18.44 6.15
CA LEU A 43 -16.59 18.41 5.90
C LEU A 43 -16.36 18.68 4.43
N ASP A 44 -15.35 19.51 4.14
CA ASP A 44 -14.93 19.78 2.78
C ASP A 44 -14.49 18.49 2.09
N ASP A 45 -15.03 18.24 0.90
CA ASP A 45 -14.77 17.05 0.10
C ASP A 45 -13.26 16.92 -0.22
N ALA A 46 -12.59 18.05 -0.48
CA ALA A 46 -11.14 18.06 -0.69
C ALA A 46 -10.35 17.65 0.56
N PHE A 47 -10.87 17.95 1.75
CA PHE A 47 -10.26 17.54 3.02
C PHE A 47 -10.46 16.03 3.26
N ILE A 48 -11.63 15.49 2.92
CA ILE A 48 -11.89 14.04 2.98
C ILE A 48 -10.94 13.28 2.07
N ILE A 49 -10.73 13.76 0.84
CA ILE A 49 -9.80 13.14 -0.14
C ILE A 49 -8.34 13.20 0.38
N LYS A 50 -7.93 14.29 1.03
CA LYS A 50 -6.60 14.35 1.64
C LYS A 50 -6.44 13.31 2.75
N ILE A 51 -7.46 13.14 3.59
CA ILE A 51 -7.44 12.11 4.64
C ILE A 51 -7.42 10.72 4.01
N SER A 52 -8.26 10.44 3.02
CA SER A 52 -8.36 9.15 2.32
C SER A 52 -7.00 8.68 1.80
N ASN A 53 -6.25 9.60 1.19
CA ASN A 53 -4.93 9.33 0.64
C ASN A 53 -3.89 9.05 1.73
N ILE A 54 -4.01 9.69 2.90
CA ILE A 54 -3.08 9.47 4.02
C ILE A 54 -3.36 8.15 4.74
N ILE A 55 -4.63 7.83 4.96
CA ILE A 55 -5.04 6.62 5.72
C ILE A 55 -5.27 5.40 4.82
N HIS A 56 -5.09 5.54 3.50
CA HIS A 56 -5.33 4.53 2.48
C HIS A 56 -6.72 3.87 2.60
N TYR A 57 -7.74 4.68 2.85
CA TYR A 57 -9.13 4.24 2.97
C TYR A 57 -9.96 4.79 1.81
N ASP A 58 -10.71 3.95 1.13
CA ASP A 58 -11.63 4.36 0.08
C ASP A 58 -12.98 4.77 0.68
N PHE A 59 -13.36 6.03 0.50
CA PHE A 59 -14.66 6.55 0.94
C PHE A 59 -15.73 6.49 -0.16
N SER A 60 -15.48 5.86 -1.31
CA SER A 60 -16.44 5.78 -2.41
C SER A 60 -17.76 5.11 -2.02
N THR A 61 -17.72 4.21 -1.03
CA THR A 61 -18.91 3.54 -0.48
C THR A 61 -19.80 4.48 0.33
N GLU A 62 -19.20 5.38 1.10
CA GLU A 62 -19.92 6.31 1.99
C GLU A 62 -20.22 7.63 1.30
N PHE A 63 -19.36 8.08 0.39
CA PHE A 63 -19.48 9.31 -0.37
C PHE A 63 -19.34 9.07 -1.88
N PRO A 64 -20.38 8.51 -2.54
CA PRO A 64 -20.33 8.21 -3.98
C PRO A 64 -20.11 9.44 -4.89
N HIS A 65 -20.34 10.65 -4.36
CA HIS A 65 -20.13 11.91 -5.09
C HIS A 65 -18.65 12.32 -5.17
N LEU A 66 -17.80 11.84 -4.25
CA LEU A 66 -16.35 12.11 -4.30
C LEU A 66 -15.66 11.45 -5.49
N ASN A 67 -16.26 10.39 -6.05
CA ASN A 67 -15.74 9.65 -7.20
C ASN A 67 -16.00 10.35 -8.56
N LYS A 68 -16.68 11.51 -8.56
CA LYS A 68 -17.13 12.20 -9.80
C LYS A 68 -16.27 13.38 -10.24
N TYR A 69 -15.21 13.74 -9.52
CA TYR A 69 -14.35 14.87 -9.87
C TYR A 69 -12.98 14.40 -10.37
N ASP A 70 -13.00 13.81 -11.55
CA ASP A 70 -11.79 13.50 -12.30
C ASP A 70 -11.95 13.95 -13.76
N THR A 71 -12.59 15.11 -14.00
CA THR A 71 -12.51 15.82 -15.29
C THR A 71 -12.93 17.29 -15.17
N ALA A 72 -12.14 18.10 -14.49
CA ALA A 72 -12.04 19.51 -14.85
C ALA A 72 -10.63 19.72 -15.43
N PRO A 73 -10.49 20.18 -16.69
CA PRO A 73 -9.17 20.45 -17.25
C PRO A 73 -8.58 21.66 -16.52
N ASN A 74 -7.69 21.42 -15.56
CA ASN A 74 -6.86 22.46 -14.99
C ASN A 74 -5.83 22.89 -16.06
N PRO A 75 -5.72 24.17 -16.46
CA PRO A 75 -4.78 24.60 -17.49
C PRO A 75 -3.32 24.66 -17.03
N ASN A 76 -3.00 24.33 -15.78
CA ASN A 76 -1.64 24.43 -15.24
C ASN A 76 -0.91 23.07 -15.24
N PRO A 77 0.21 22.91 -15.97
CA PRO A 77 0.90 21.64 -16.14
C PRO A 77 1.86 21.23 -14.99
N ASP A 78 1.94 21.96 -13.88
CA ASP A 78 3.11 21.82 -12.97
C ASP A 78 2.88 21.07 -11.65
N ILE A 79 1.80 20.29 -11.47
CA ILE A 79 1.68 19.47 -10.24
C ILE A 79 1.22 18.05 -10.55
N THR A 80 2.22 17.17 -10.74
CA THR A 80 2.13 15.72 -10.73
C THR A 80 1.56 15.24 -9.39
N THR A 81 0.24 15.01 -9.34
CA THR A 81 -0.44 14.43 -8.17
C THR A 81 -0.67 12.95 -8.41
N TYR A 82 0.00 12.15 -7.59
CA TYR A 82 -0.09 10.70 -7.50
C TYR A 82 -1.53 10.24 -7.18
N ASN A 83 -2.30 9.91 -8.21
CA ASN A 83 -3.60 9.25 -8.12
C ASN A 83 -3.62 8.04 -9.05
N GLU A 84 -3.07 6.87 -8.67
CA GLU A 84 -3.36 5.62 -9.39
C GLU A 84 -3.33 4.40 -8.46
N LEU A 85 -4.47 4.05 -7.85
CA LEU A 85 -4.76 2.67 -7.42
C LEU A 85 -6.26 2.36 -7.69
N GLY A 86 -6.55 1.94 -8.92
CA GLY A 86 -7.81 1.36 -9.36
C GLY A 86 -7.56 0.46 -10.58
N PRO A 87 -8.16 -0.74 -10.67
CA PRO A 87 -7.61 -1.84 -11.49
C PRO A 87 -7.80 -1.76 -13.01
N TYR A 88 -8.33 -0.67 -13.59
CA TYR A 88 -8.54 -0.59 -15.04
C TYR A 88 -8.45 0.85 -15.57
N ARG A 89 -7.24 1.41 -15.69
CA ARG A 89 -6.98 2.48 -16.68
C ARG A 89 -6.18 1.90 -17.84
N LYS A 90 -6.70 2.08 -19.07
CA LYS A 90 -5.98 1.81 -20.32
C LYS A 90 -4.71 2.67 -20.32
N PRO A 91 -3.56 2.15 -20.78
CA PRO A 91 -2.30 2.86 -20.69
C PRO A 91 -2.35 4.12 -21.57
N GLY A 92 -2.34 5.28 -20.92
CA GLY A 92 -1.87 6.52 -21.52
C GLY A 92 -0.35 6.46 -21.75
N PRO A 93 0.27 7.53 -22.29
CA PRO A 93 1.68 7.52 -22.68
C PRO A 93 2.52 7.06 -21.50
N THR A 94 3.23 5.96 -21.74
CA THR A 94 3.82 5.10 -20.73
C THR A 94 4.82 5.90 -19.89
N ASN A 95 4.42 6.23 -18.66
CA ASN A 95 5.32 6.89 -17.73
C ASN A 95 6.51 5.94 -17.48
N PRO A 96 7.77 6.34 -17.78
CA PRO A 96 8.94 5.48 -17.58
C PRO A 96 9.10 5.00 -16.13
N ASP A 97 8.59 5.75 -15.15
CA ASP A 97 8.61 5.35 -13.73
C ASP A 97 7.64 4.19 -13.46
N PHE A 98 6.50 4.16 -14.17
CA PHE A 98 5.53 3.06 -14.08
C PHE A 98 6.10 1.77 -14.67
N ILE A 99 6.82 1.84 -15.79
CA ILE A 99 7.49 0.68 -16.41
C ILE A 99 8.53 0.11 -15.44
N GLN A 100 9.40 0.96 -14.89
CA GLN A 100 10.44 0.54 -13.96
C GLN A 100 9.85 -0.10 -12.70
N LEU A 101 8.77 0.46 -12.16
CA LEU A 101 8.06 -0.12 -11.02
C LEU A 101 7.44 -1.48 -11.36
N GLN A 102 6.84 -1.62 -12.54
CA GLN A 102 6.26 -2.88 -13.00
C GLN A 102 7.34 -3.97 -13.18
N GLU A 103 8.49 -3.61 -13.74
CA GLU A 103 9.63 -4.52 -13.86
C GLU A 103 10.17 -4.96 -12.50
N LEU A 104 10.31 -4.02 -11.56
CA LEU A 104 10.76 -4.33 -10.21
C LEU A 104 9.77 -5.23 -9.47
N ASN A 105 8.47 -4.97 -9.60
CA ASN A 105 7.42 -5.79 -9.03
C ASN A 105 7.48 -7.23 -9.58
N LYS A 106 7.67 -7.38 -10.89
CA LYS A 106 7.84 -8.70 -11.50
C LYS A 106 9.07 -9.45 -10.95
N LYS A 107 10.21 -8.77 -10.80
CA LYS A 107 11.43 -9.36 -10.22
C LYS A 107 11.19 -9.82 -8.77
N TYR A 108 10.52 -9.00 -7.97
CA TYR A 108 10.19 -9.34 -6.60
C TYR A 108 9.22 -10.52 -6.51
N LEU A 109 8.22 -10.57 -7.38
CA LEU A 109 7.27 -11.68 -7.46
C LEU A 109 7.98 -13.02 -7.71
N ILE A 110 8.87 -13.05 -8.72
CA ILE A 110 9.66 -14.25 -9.05
C ILE A 110 10.52 -14.68 -7.85
N LEU A 111 11.21 -13.73 -7.20
CA LEU A 111 12.03 -14.04 -6.02
C LEU A 111 11.19 -14.65 -4.88
N LEU A 112 9.98 -14.14 -4.66
CA LEU A 112 9.08 -14.65 -3.64
C LEU A 112 8.56 -16.05 -3.99
N GLU A 113 8.28 -16.31 -5.27
CA GLU A 113 7.90 -17.62 -5.77
C GLU A 113 9.03 -18.64 -5.60
N ASP A 114 10.27 -18.27 -5.94
CA ASP A 114 11.46 -19.10 -5.76
C ASP A 114 11.71 -19.42 -4.29
N TYR A 115 11.58 -18.42 -3.41
CA TYR A 115 11.68 -18.63 -1.96
C TYR A 115 10.61 -19.60 -1.44
N ASN A 116 9.36 -19.42 -1.89
CA ASN A 116 8.26 -20.32 -1.51
C ASN A 116 8.49 -21.74 -2.03
N ASN A 117 9.07 -21.91 -3.22
CA ASN A 117 9.42 -23.21 -3.76
C ASN A 117 10.54 -23.87 -2.95
N LEU A 118 11.58 -23.13 -2.58
CA LEU A 118 12.64 -23.61 -1.69
C LEU A 118 12.06 -24.04 -0.33
N LEU A 119 11.19 -23.22 0.26
CA LEU A 119 10.55 -23.55 1.53
C LEU A 119 9.72 -24.84 1.43
N LYS A 120 8.96 -25.03 0.34
CA LYS A 120 8.22 -26.28 0.10
C LYS A 120 9.16 -27.48 -0.01
N ILE A 121 10.28 -27.35 -0.74
CA ILE A 121 11.28 -28.41 -0.86
C ILE A 121 11.86 -28.75 0.51
N LEU A 122 12.24 -27.76 1.31
CA LEU A 122 12.76 -27.96 2.67
C LEU A 122 11.75 -28.66 3.58
N ILE A 123 10.46 -28.28 3.51
CA ILE A 123 9.40 -28.95 4.26
C ILE A 123 9.24 -30.40 3.81
N LEU A 124 9.27 -30.68 2.50
CA LEU A 124 9.23 -32.04 1.97
C LEU A 124 10.44 -32.87 2.42
N LEU A 125 11.64 -32.29 2.41
CA LEU A 125 12.86 -32.94 2.89
C LEU A 125 12.83 -33.21 4.41
N ALA A 126 12.32 -32.26 5.20
CA ALA A 126 12.12 -32.44 6.64
C ALA A 126 11.12 -33.55 6.96
N ASN A 127 10.08 -33.69 6.14
CA ASN A 127 9.05 -34.71 6.33
C ASN A 127 9.47 -36.11 5.84
N ASN A 128 10.41 -36.21 4.90
CA ASN A 128 10.87 -37.49 4.33
C ASN A 128 12.08 -38.11 5.05
N ASN A 129 12.63 -37.49 6.10
CA ASN A 129 13.74 -38.02 6.92
C ASN A 129 15.08 -38.25 6.17
N ASP A 130 15.21 -37.78 4.93
CA ASP A 130 16.43 -37.85 4.09
C ASP A 130 17.53 -36.85 4.50
N LEU A 131 17.27 -36.04 5.53
CA LEU A 131 18.17 -34.98 6.02
C LEU A 131 19.47 -35.50 6.63
N VAL A 132 19.55 -36.77 7.05
CA VAL A 132 20.80 -37.32 7.61
C VAL A 132 21.86 -37.51 6.51
N GLY A 133 21.46 -37.97 5.33
CA GLY A 133 22.37 -38.16 4.19
C GLY A 133 22.80 -36.83 3.58
N ILE A 134 21.83 -35.95 3.30
CA ILE A 134 22.10 -34.66 2.65
C ILE A 134 22.84 -33.71 3.59
N LYS A 135 22.56 -33.72 4.91
CA LYS A 135 23.35 -32.93 5.87
C LYS A 135 24.80 -33.38 5.89
N LYS A 136 25.07 -34.68 5.78
CA LYS A 136 26.43 -35.24 5.72
C LYS A 136 27.15 -34.78 4.45
N GLU A 137 26.49 -34.86 3.30
CA GLU A 137 27.05 -34.40 2.01
C GLU A 137 27.30 -32.89 1.98
N ILE A 138 26.40 -32.07 2.53
CA ILE A 138 26.61 -30.61 2.64
C ILE A 138 27.77 -30.28 3.59
N THR A 139 27.91 -31.00 4.71
CA THR A 139 29.06 -30.80 5.62
C THR A 139 30.38 -31.26 5.02
N GLU A 140 30.38 -32.30 4.19
CA GLU A 140 31.58 -32.75 3.45
C GLU A 140 31.97 -31.72 2.38
N PHE A 141 30.99 -31.21 1.62
CA PHE A 141 31.24 -30.17 0.61
C PHE A 141 31.80 -28.86 1.19
N LEU A 142 31.27 -28.41 2.34
CA LEU A 142 31.78 -27.21 3.02
C LEU A 142 33.19 -27.39 3.60
N ALA A 143 33.57 -28.62 3.98
CA ALA A 143 34.92 -28.90 4.48
C ALA A 143 35.95 -28.93 3.34
N GLU A 144 35.57 -29.42 2.15
CA GLU A 144 36.44 -29.42 0.97
C GLU A 144 36.70 -28.01 0.42
N GLU A 145 35.75 -27.07 0.54
CA GLU A 145 35.96 -25.65 0.18
C GLU A 145 36.86 -24.88 1.15
N GLU A 146 37.03 -25.32 2.41
CA GLU A 146 37.90 -24.64 3.39
C GLU A 146 39.37 -25.07 3.31
N ASP A 147 39.68 -26.17 2.61
CA ASP A 147 41.03 -26.76 2.49
C ASP A 147 41.77 -26.40 1.17
N GLU A 148 41.16 -25.66 0.23
CA GLU A 148 41.79 -25.02 -0.96
C GLU A 148 42.20 -23.55 -0.70
#